data_AF-X8CIY5-F1
#
_entry.id   AF-X8CIY5-F1
#
_cell.length_a   1.000
_cell.length_b   1.000
_cell.length_c   1.000
_cell.angle_alpha   90.00
_cell.angle_beta   90.00
_cell.angle_gamma   90.00
#
_symmetry.space_group_name_H-M   'P 1'
#
loop_
_entity.id
_entity.type
_entity.pdbx_description
1 polymer ?
#
loop_
_entity_poly.entity_id
_entity_poly.type
_entity_poly.pdbx_seq_one_letter_code
_entity_poly.pdbx_strand_id
1 'polypeptide(L)'
;MDEPFGALDTQTRAAMQRLLIDTWRTHPTTIVFVTHDVDEALALGDRIVVLGRAGEPVRASIEVPEPRSDRPQQELRAQIIAALNHAEVP
;
A
#
# COMPACT_ATOMS: atom_id res chain seq x y z
N MET A 1 11.09 2.14 -3.54
CA MET A 1 10.61 3.37 -4.20
C MET A 1 9.92 4.17 -3.12
N ASP A 2 10.28 5.43 -2.96
CA ASP A 2 9.76 6.30 -1.91
C ASP A 2 8.91 7.39 -2.55
N GLU A 3 7.60 7.38 -2.28
CA GLU A 3 6.61 8.34 -2.80
C GLU A 3 6.69 8.58 -4.33
N PRO A 4 6.79 7.53 -5.17
CA PRO A 4 7.12 7.71 -6.60
C PRO A 4 6.02 8.39 -7.42
N PHE A 5 4.77 8.42 -6.92
CA PHE A 5 3.62 9.00 -7.62
C PHE A 5 3.04 10.25 -6.93
N GLY A 6 3.66 10.72 -5.84
CA GLY A 6 3.11 11.81 -5.02
C GLY A 6 2.88 13.12 -5.77
N ALA A 7 3.66 13.40 -6.82
CA ALA A 7 3.56 14.61 -7.64
C ALA A 7 2.59 14.49 -8.85
N LEU A 8 1.96 13.34 -9.04
CA LEU A 8 1.10 13.07 -10.21
C LEU A 8 -0.37 13.35 -9.90
N ASP A 9 -1.11 13.81 -10.90
CA ASP A 9 -2.57 13.85 -10.83
C ASP A 9 -3.16 12.43 -10.79
N THR A 10 -4.44 12.33 -10.39
CA THR A 10 -5.13 11.05 -10.19
C THR A 10 -5.10 10.14 -11.42
N GLN A 11 -5.27 10.71 -12.63
CA GLN A 11 -5.31 9.90 -13.85
C GLN A 11 -3.92 9.39 -14.22
N THR A 12 -2.92 10.26 -14.19
CA THR A 12 -1.53 9.89 -14.51
C THR A 12 -0.98 8.88 -13.50
N ARG A 13 -1.28 9.05 -12.22
CA ARG A 13 -0.94 8.12 -11.15
C ARG A 13 -1.50 6.72 -11.39
N ALA A 14 -2.78 6.60 -11.70
CA ALA A 14 -3.41 5.31 -11.99
C ALA A 14 -2.76 4.61 -13.20
N ALA A 15 -2.42 5.38 -14.25
CA ALA A 15 -1.71 4.84 -15.41
C ALA A 15 -0.30 4.33 -15.05
N MET A 16 0.44 5.07 -14.22
CA MET A 16 1.79 4.68 -13.77
C MET A 16 1.76 3.46 -12.84
N GLN A 17 0.77 3.36 -11.95
CA GLN A 17 0.57 2.18 -11.12
C GLN A 17 0.31 0.94 -11.97
N ARG A 18 -0.51 1.06 -13.03
CA ARG A 18 -0.78 -0.05 -13.95
C ARG A 18 0.47 -0.45 -14.71
N LEU A 19 1.24 0.53 -15.21
CA LEU A 19 2.52 0.29 -15.87
C LEU A 19 3.51 -0.43 -14.94
N LEU A 20 3.57 -0.04 -13.67
CA LEU A 20 4.40 -0.69 -12.66
C LEU A 20 4.03 -2.18 -12.51
N ILE A 21 2.73 -2.47 -12.35
CA ILE A 21 2.23 -3.84 -12.22
C ILE A 21 2.56 -4.67 -13.47
N ASP A 22 2.29 -4.14 -14.66
CA ASP A 22 2.51 -4.85 -15.92
C ASP A 22 4.01 -5.13 -16.17
N THR A 23 4.87 -4.17 -15.82
CA THR A 23 6.32 -4.34 -15.90
C THR A 23 6.81 -5.41 -14.92
N TRP A 24 6.34 -5.37 -13.68
CA TRP A 24 6.66 -6.35 -12.65
C TRP A 24 6.18 -7.76 -12.99
N ARG A 25 4.98 -7.91 -13.58
CA ARG A 25 4.47 -9.20 -14.07
C ARG A 25 5.36 -9.81 -15.15
N THR A 26 5.95 -8.98 -16.00
CA THR A 26 6.86 -9.41 -17.07
C THR A 26 8.25 -9.75 -16.51
N HIS A 27 8.69 -9.02 -15.48
CA HIS A 27 10.00 -9.20 -14.84
C HIS A 27 9.84 -9.28 -13.31
N PRO A 28 9.55 -10.48 -12.78
CA PRO A 28 9.32 -10.66 -11.35
C PRO A 28 10.51 -10.19 -10.53
N THR A 29 10.30 -9.15 -9.74
CA THR A 29 11.30 -8.52 -8.88
C THR A 29 10.67 -8.18 -7.53
N THR A 30 11.46 -8.12 -6.48
CA THR A 30 10.97 -7.65 -5.18
C THR A 30 10.91 -6.13 -5.18
N ILE A 31 9.71 -5.58 -4.99
CA ILE A 31 9.49 -4.13 -4.92
C ILE A 31 9.14 -3.77 -3.48
N VAL A 32 9.89 -2.80 -2.92
CA VAL A 32 9.48 -2.10 -1.70
C VAL A 32 8.92 -0.75 -2.13
N PHE A 33 7.65 -0.51 -1.83
CA PHE A 33 6.92 0.70 -2.19
C PHE A 33 6.50 1.43 -0.91
N VAL A 34 6.86 2.71 -0.80
CA VAL A 34 6.50 3.56 0.34
C VAL A 34 5.57 4.66 -0.16
N THR A 35 4.44 4.83 0.52
CA THR A 35 3.40 5.80 0.21
C THR A 35 2.65 6.20 1.48
N HIS A 36 2.14 7.41 1.50
CA HIS A 36 1.21 7.93 2.50
C HIS A 36 -0.26 7.67 2.15
N ASP A 37 -0.55 7.14 0.97
CA ASP A 37 -1.90 6.84 0.50
C ASP A 37 -2.24 5.36 0.72
N VAL A 38 -3.29 5.11 1.51
CA VAL A 38 -3.76 3.76 1.84
C VAL A 38 -4.32 3.05 0.61
N ASP A 39 -4.96 3.77 -0.31
CA ASP A 39 -5.56 3.19 -1.50
C ASP A 39 -4.46 2.74 -2.48
N GLU A 40 -3.33 3.46 -2.56
CA GLU A 40 -2.16 3.00 -3.30
C GLU A 40 -1.52 1.74 -2.69
N ALA A 41 -1.38 1.71 -1.36
CA ALA A 41 -0.82 0.57 -0.65
C ALA A 41 -1.66 -0.71 -0.88
N LEU A 42 -2.99 -0.58 -0.84
CA LEU A 42 -3.92 -1.69 -1.13
C LEU A 42 -3.93 -2.09 -2.60
N ALA A 43 -3.81 -1.12 -3.52
CA ALA A 43 -3.80 -1.39 -4.96
C ALA A 43 -2.55 -2.14 -5.40
N LEU A 44 -1.39 -1.88 -4.79
CA LEU A 44 -0.10 -2.43 -5.22
C LEU A 44 0.41 -3.57 -4.35
N GLY A 45 0.16 -3.51 -3.05
CA GLY A 45 0.82 -4.32 -2.04
C GLY A 45 0.26 -5.73 -1.89
N ASP A 46 1.17 -6.68 -1.74
CA ASP A 46 0.89 -8.03 -1.23
C ASP A 46 0.92 -8.08 0.31
N ARG A 47 1.72 -7.20 0.89
CA ARG A 47 1.90 -7.02 2.33
C ARG A 47 2.09 -5.55 2.61
N ILE A 48 1.36 -5.04 3.60
CA ILE A 48 1.38 -3.64 4.00
C ILE A 48 1.97 -3.55 5.40
N VAL A 49 3.02 -2.75 5.54
CA VAL A 49 3.67 -2.50 6.82
C VAL A 49 3.42 -1.05 7.20
N VAL A 50 2.77 -0.84 8.34
CA VAL A 50 2.50 0.49 8.88
C VAL A 50 3.68 0.89 9.76
N LEU A 51 4.43 1.89 9.31
CA LEU A 51 5.57 2.41 10.04
C LEU A 51 5.11 3.23 11.25
N GLY A 52 5.86 3.09 12.33
CA GLY A 52 5.59 3.74 13.60
C GLY A 52 6.49 4.92 13.91
N ARG A 53 6.78 5.12 15.19
CA ARG A 53 7.60 6.23 15.70
C ARG A 53 8.91 5.68 16.28
N ALA A 54 9.84 6.56 16.62
CA ALA A 54 11.06 6.14 17.33
C ALA A 54 10.70 5.36 18.61
N GLY A 55 11.29 4.17 18.77
CA GLY A 55 11.00 3.22 19.86
C GLY A 55 10.01 2.11 19.49
N GLU A 56 9.15 2.33 18.49
CA GLU A 56 8.20 1.36 17.96
C GLU A 56 8.10 1.52 16.43
N PRO A 57 9.07 1.00 15.66
CA PRO A 57 9.22 1.32 14.24
C PRO A 57 8.19 0.65 13.33
N VAL A 58 7.55 -0.44 13.78
CA VAL A 58 6.51 -1.16 13.05
C VAL A 58 5.28 -1.26 13.94
N ARG A 59 4.15 -0.72 13.49
CA ARG A 59 2.87 -0.77 14.21
C ARG A 59 2.00 -1.93 13.78
N ALA A 60 2.00 -2.23 12.48
CA ALA A 60 1.22 -3.31 11.93
C ALA A 60 1.94 -3.91 10.73
N SER A 61 1.77 -5.22 10.57
CA SER A 61 2.11 -5.95 9.35
C SER A 61 0.85 -6.70 8.94
N ILE A 62 0.30 -6.31 7.80
CA ILE A 62 -0.98 -6.77 7.30
C ILE A 62 -0.73 -7.49 5.97
N GLU A 63 -1.14 -8.74 5.88
CA GLU A 63 -1.14 -9.48 4.61
C GLU A 63 -2.41 -9.14 3.83
N VAL A 64 -2.26 -8.98 2.52
CA VAL A 64 -3.37 -8.71 1.61
C VAL A 64 -3.81 -10.07 1.02
N PRO A 65 -4.98 -10.63 1.37
CA PRO A 65 -5.33 -12.00 0.98
C PRO A 65 -5.55 -12.16 -0.53
N GLU A 66 -6.10 -11.14 -1.18
CA GLU A 66 -6.32 -11.11 -2.63
C GLU A 66 -5.68 -9.83 -3.22
N PRO A 67 -4.33 -9.76 -3.30
CA PRO A 67 -3.63 -8.58 -3.78
C PRO A 67 -4.03 -8.22 -5.20
N ARG A 68 -4.16 -6.92 -5.48
CA ARG A 68 -4.51 -6.41 -6.82
C ARG A 68 -5.82 -6.97 -7.38
N SER A 69 -6.75 -7.37 -6.51
CA SER A 69 -8.12 -7.74 -6.90
C SER A 69 -9.02 -6.51 -7.03
N ASP A 70 -10.04 -6.60 -7.89
CA ASP A 70 -11.07 -5.55 -8.03
C ASP A 70 -12.09 -5.58 -6.88
N ARG A 71 -11.92 -6.47 -5.90
CA ARG A 71 -12.85 -6.59 -4.78
C ARG A 71 -12.62 -5.46 -3.78
N PRO A 72 -13.70 -4.84 -3.25
CA PRO A 72 -13.55 -3.86 -2.18
C PRO A 72 -12.93 -4.49 -0.92
N GLN A 73 -11.81 -3.95 -0.45
CA GLN A 73 -11.10 -4.41 0.75
C GLN A 73 -11.36 -3.47 1.94
N GLN A 74 -12.63 -3.17 2.21
CA GLN A 74 -13.01 -2.13 3.20
C GLN A 74 -12.52 -2.43 4.62
N GLU A 75 -12.58 -3.70 5.04
CA GLU A 75 -12.10 -4.13 6.36
C GLU A 75 -10.59 -3.92 6.48
N LEU A 76 -9.83 -4.30 5.45
CA LEU A 76 -8.38 -4.13 5.41
C LEU A 76 -7.99 -2.65 5.42
N ARG A 77 -8.71 -1.84 4.64
CA ARG A 77 -8.56 -0.40 4.61
C ARG A 77 -8.80 0.23 5.99
N ALA A 78 -9.87 -0.18 6.68
CA ALA A 78 -10.17 0.29 8.02
C ALA A 78 -9.06 -0.11 9.02
N GLN A 79 -8.54 -1.33 8.91
CA GLN A 79 -7.44 -1.81 9.75
C GLN A 79 -6.15 -0.99 9.56
N ILE A 80 -5.78 -0.68 8.31
CA ILE A 80 -4.61 0.16 8.01
C ILE A 80 -4.79 1.58 8.57
N ILE A 81 -5.96 2.17 8.39
CA ILE A 81 -6.28 3.51 8.90
C ILE A 81 -6.23 3.53 10.43
N ALA A 82 -6.75 2.50 11.11
CA ALA A 82 -6.67 2.37 12.55
C ALA A 82 -5.20 2.34 13.03
N ALA A 83 -4.36 1.55 12.37
CA ALA A 83 -2.92 1.46 12.67
C ALA A 83 -2.16 2.78 12.43
N LEU A 84 -2.58 3.58 11.43
CA LEU A 84 -2.02 4.92 11.19
C LEU A 84 -2.42 5.92 12.29
N ASN A 85 -3.68 5.88 12.73
CA ASN A 85 -4.27 6.85 13.65
C ASN A 85 -3.98 6.61 15.14
N HIS A 86 -3.12 5.65 15.50
CA HIS A 86 -2.88 5.25 16.89
C HIS A 86 -4.11 4.72 17.62
N ALA A 87 -5.14 4.26 16.91
CA ALA A 87 -6.25 3.58 17.53
C ALA A 87 -5.86 2.11 17.76
N GLU A 88 -5.99 1.62 18.99
CA GLU A 88 -5.92 0.18 19.26
C GLU A 88 -6.91 -0.53 18.33
N VAL A 89 -6.43 -1.52 17.59
CA VAL A 89 -7.29 -2.39 16.77
C VAL A 89 -8.17 -3.18 17.76
N PRO A 90 -9.51 -3.07 17.68
CA PRO A 90 -10.41 -3.75 18.61
C PRO A 90 -10.38 -5.27 18.49
#